data_AF-A0A1B6HBN0-F1
#
_entry.id   AF-A0A1B6HBN0-F1
#
_cell.length_a   1.000
_cell.length_b   1.000
_cell.length_c   1.000
_cell.angle_alpha   90.00
_cell.angle_beta   90.00
_cell.angle_gamma   90.00
#
_symmetry.space_group_name_H-M   'P 1'
#
loop_
_entity.id
_entity.type
_entity.pdbx_description
1 polymer ?
#
loop_
_entity_poly.entity_id
_entity_poly.type
_entity_poly.pdbx_seq_one_letter_code
_entity_poly.pdbx_strand_id
1 'polypeptide(L)'
;MQQNNKDEYANPYPDFDANNGHGIWDLSSKQLDKTLVNKIQSAANQFTETVNTEGDRTSDYSVYTGITGIALLNFLISQRFNDSKALAKADDLLRRAPMKVHKSRITFLQDTGPVAVAAVVAHYLGKASEAKKNVARLMAILDDVIASNPETPDECLYGRVGYLYSLLFVRKHLGPQSIDPAALKKVVAAVMKSGRARAREYRSRAPLAYEWYDENYFGAAHGVAGILYLLFKSGVLSAEDKVQLIKPTLDDLIAQRLPSGNFPSSQGSRSDRLVQWCHGAPGFAELLATAYKEFGEERYRTV
;
A
#
# COMPACT_ATOMS: atom_id res chain seq x y z
N MET A 1 -19.92 -4.39 27.58
CA MET A 1 -19.52 -2.97 27.75
C MET A 1 -18.72 -2.92 29.06
N GLN A 2 -17.44 -2.56 29.16
CA GLN A 2 -16.54 -1.75 28.36
C GLN A 2 -15.22 -2.52 28.15
N GLN A 3 -14.73 -2.60 26.91
CA GLN A 3 -13.31 -2.74 26.66
C GLN A 3 -12.89 -1.40 26.08
N ASN A 4 -12.55 -0.44 26.95
CA ASN A 4 -11.78 0.72 26.52
C ASN A 4 -10.44 0.16 26.05
N ASN A 5 -10.19 0.19 24.75
CA ASN A 5 -8.86 -0.09 24.22
C ASN A 5 -7.86 0.82 24.94
N LYS A 6 -6.92 0.22 25.67
CA LYS A 6 -5.84 0.97 26.37
C LYS A 6 -4.88 1.67 25.40
N ASP A 7 -5.10 1.51 24.10
CA ASP A 7 -4.21 2.00 23.04
C ASP A 7 -4.74 3.27 22.34
N GLU A 8 -5.90 3.80 22.76
CA GLU A 8 -6.53 4.96 22.13
C GLU A 8 -6.80 6.08 23.15
N TYR A 9 -6.59 7.33 22.72
CA TYR A 9 -7.05 8.49 23.47
C TYR A 9 -8.53 8.76 23.17
N ALA A 10 -9.30 9.19 24.18
CA ALA A 10 -10.66 9.64 23.95
C ALA A 10 -10.66 10.81 22.95
N ASN A 11 -11.38 10.69 21.84
CA ASN A 11 -11.46 11.73 20.82
C ASN A 11 -12.12 12.99 21.41
N PRO A 12 -11.38 14.10 21.59
CA PRO A 12 -11.94 15.32 22.20
C PRO A 12 -12.68 16.19 21.18
N TYR A 13 -12.62 15.84 19.89
CA TYR A 13 -13.16 16.65 18.81
C TYR A 13 -14.62 16.31 18.54
N PRO A 14 -15.49 17.31 18.30
CA PRO A 14 -16.88 17.08 17.94
C PRO A 14 -16.99 16.40 16.56
N ASP A 15 -18.12 15.72 16.33
CA ASP A 15 -18.45 15.20 15.01
C ASP A 15 -18.66 16.34 14.00
N PHE A 16 -18.53 16.05 12.70
CA PHE A 16 -18.59 17.04 11.64
C PHE A 16 -19.92 17.81 11.60
N ASP A 17 -19.86 19.14 11.52
CA ASP A 17 -21.02 20.02 11.31
C ASP A 17 -21.07 20.51 9.85
N ALA A 18 -22.09 20.09 9.11
CA ALA A 18 -22.27 20.48 7.70
C ALA A 18 -22.58 21.97 7.50
N ASN A 19 -22.98 22.71 8.55
CA ASN A 19 -23.36 24.12 8.43
C ASN A 19 -22.16 25.07 8.47
N ASN A 20 -21.11 24.73 9.21
CA ASN A 20 -19.94 25.61 9.39
C ASN A 20 -18.58 24.88 9.34
N GLY A 21 -18.57 23.55 9.25
CA GLY A 21 -17.36 22.74 9.21
C GLY A 21 -16.42 22.97 10.40
N HIS A 22 -16.94 23.45 11.54
CA HIS A 22 -16.18 23.92 12.70
C HIS A 22 -15.14 25.02 12.37
N GLY A 23 -15.40 25.81 11.34
CA GLY A 23 -14.48 26.84 10.86
C GLY A 23 -13.23 26.30 10.15
N ILE A 24 -13.16 24.99 9.88
CA ILE A 24 -12.05 24.35 9.14
C ILE A 24 -12.23 24.54 7.63
N TRP A 25 -13.48 24.48 7.17
CA TRP A 25 -13.84 24.59 5.76
C TRP A 25 -14.80 25.75 5.55
N ASP A 26 -14.38 26.73 4.76
CA ASP A 26 -15.24 27.83 4.34
C ASP A 26 -16.13 27.35 3.19
N LEU A 27 -17.42 27.20 3.46
CA LEU A 27 -18.41 26.74 2.49
C LEU A 27 -18.59 27.70 1.30
N SER A 28 -18.34 29.00 1.50
CA SER A 28 -18.53 30.02 0.46
C SER A 28 -17.36 30.03 -0.52
N SER A 29 -16.13 30.04 0.00
CA SER A 29 -14.92 30.05 -0.83
C SER A 29 -14.49 28.64 -1.26
N LYS A 30 -15.04 27.60 -0.63
CA LYS A 30 -14.64 26.19 -0.80
C LYS A 30 -13.13 26.03 -0.58
N GLN A 31 -12.63 26.67 0.46
CA GLN A 31 -11.23 26.62 0.86
C GLN A 31 -11.11 26.21 2.33
N LEU A 32 -9.96 25.61 2.66
CA LEU A 32 -9.57 25.40 4.05
C LEU A 32 -9.20 26.73 4.70
N ASP A 33 -9.43 26.83 6.00
CA ASP A 33 -8.98 27.97 6.80
C ASP A 33 -7.49 28.23 6.61
N LYS A 34 -7.14 29.49 6.34
CA LYS A 34 -5.76 29.90 6.05
C LYS A 34 -4.85 29.69 7.25
N THR A 35 -5.35 29.87 8.47
CA THR A 35 -4.55 29.67 9.68
C THR A 35 -4.19 28.20 9.85
N LEU A 36 -5.16 27.30 9.61
CA LEU A 36 -4.93 25.86 9.60
C LEU A 36 -3.93 25.46 8.51
N VAL A 37 -4.09 25.95 7.28
CA VAL A 37 -3.16 25.67 6.18
C VAL A 37 -1.74 26.10 6.55
N ASN A 38 -1.57 27.30 7.12
CA ASN A 38 -0.25 27.79 7.57
C ASN A 38 0.35 26.91 8.68
N LYS A 39 -0.47 26.46 9.65
CA LYS A 39 -0.03 25.54 10.71
C LYS A 39 0.42 24.19 10.15
N ILE A 40 -0.37 23.61 9.23
CA ILE A 40 -0.03 22.36 8.55
C ILE A 40 1.29 22.52 7.78
N GLN A 41 1.46 23.61 7.04
CA GLN A 41 2.68 23.87 6.28
C GLN A 41 3.90 24.01 7.20
N SER A 42 3.78 24.75 8.30
CA SER A 42 4.85 24.91 9.28
C SER A 42 5.27 23.56 9.89
N ALA A 43 4.30 22.77 10.33
CA ALA A 43 4.56 21.44 10.90
C ALA A 43 5.18 20.48 9.85
N ALA A 44 4.68 20.50 8.62
CA ALA A 44 5.21 19.69 7.53
C ALA A 44 6.67 20.06 7.20
N ASN A 45 7.01 21.35 7.20
CA ASN A 45 8.37 21.82 6.97
C ASN A 45 9.32 21.35 8.09
N GLN A 46 8.91 21.54 9.35
CA GLN A 46 9.70 21.10 10.52
C GLN A 46 9.93 19.59 10.53
N PHE A 47 8.88 18.81 10.23
CA PHE A 47 8.99 17.35 10.16
C PHE A 47 9.91 16.93 9.01
N THR A 48 9.77 17.55 7.83
CA THR A 48 10.61 17.26 6.65
C THR A 48 12.08 17.52 6.93
N GLU A 49 12.41 18.62 7.60
CA GLU A 49 13.79 18.94 8.01
C GLU A 49 14.35 17.90 8.98
N THR A 50 13.53 17.48 9.96
CA THR A 50 13.91 16.48 10.96
C THR A 50 14.21 15.13 10.31
N VAL A 51 13.28 14.61 9.50
CA VAL A 51 13.47 13.30 8.84
C VAL A 51 14.59 13.33 7.82
N ASN A 52 14.83 14.45 7.13
CA ASN A 52 15.99 14.57 6.23
C ASN A 52 17.31 14.43 7.00
N THR A 53 17.40 15.03 8.19
CA THR A 53 18.59 14.92 9.06
C THR A 53 18.78 13.49 9.58
N GLU A 54 17.70 12.79 9.94
CA GLU A 54 17.77 11.38 10.34
C GLU A 54 18.14 10.46 9.17
N GLY A 55 17.63 10.74 7.97
CA GLY A 55 17.97 10.04 6.75
C GLY A 55 19.46 10.07 6.46
N ASP A 56 20.16 11.15 6.79
CA ASP A 56 21.61 11.26 6.63
C ASP A 56 22.39 10.29 7.55
N ARG A 57 21.75 9.72 8.58
CA ARG A 57 22.39 8.84 9.58
C ARG A 57 22.06 7.35 9.46
N THR A 58 20.97 6.99 8.79
CA THR A 58 20.54 5.58 8.71
C THR A 58 21.29 4.78 7.64
N SER A 59 21.52 3.49 7.93
CA SER A 59 22.02 2.48 6.99
C SER A 59 20.91 1.65 6.34
N ASP A 60 19.67 1.75 6.85
CA ASP A 60 18.51 1.12 6.23
C ASP A 60 18.13 1.88 4.95
N TYR A 61 18.01 1.14 3.85
CA TYR A 61 17.63 1.66 2.53
C TYR A 61 16.21 1.31 2.12
N SER A 62 15.44 0.62 2.94
CA SER A 62 14.05 0.27 2.66
C SER A 62 13.16 1.52 2.50
N VAL A 63 11.98 1.34 1.91
CA VAL A 63 10.94 2.38 1.92
C VAL A 63 10.23 2.41 3.28
N TYR A 64 10.07 1.25 3.93
CA TYR A 64 9.31 1.13 5.17
C TYR A 64 9.93 1.93 6.33
N THR A 65 11.25 1.84 6.50
CA THR A 65 11.97 2.44 7.64
C THR A 65 13.29 3.14 7.26
N GLY A 66 13.65 3.14 5.97
CA GLY A 66 14.95 3.58 5.50
C GLY A 66 14.98 4.89 4.70
N ILE A 67 16.16 5.20 4.18
CA ILE A 67 16.42 6.41 3.38
C ILE A 67 15.51 6.53 2.15
N THR A 68 15.04 5.42 1.58
CA THR A 68 14.16 5.47 0.41
C THR A 68 12.77 5.98 0.76
N GLY A 69 12.28 5.71 1.98
CA GLY A 69 11.02 6.29 2.47
C GLY A 69 11.10 7.82 2.55
N ILE A 70 12.24 8.33 3.00
CA ILE A 70 12.53 9.77 3.06
C ILE A 70 12.71 10.36 1.65
N ALA A 71 13.36 9.63 0.75
CA ALA A 71 13.45 10.03 -0.65
C ALA A 71 12.07 10.09 -1.33
N LEU A 72 11.19 9.12 -1.04
CA LEU A 72 9.81 9.10 -1.52
C LEU A 72 9.02 10.30 -0.98
N LEU A 73 9.18 10.66 0.29
CA LEU A 73 8.58 11.87 0.85
C LEU A 73 9.02 13.13 0.09
N ASN A 74 10.33 13.30 -0.13
CA ASN A 74 10.87 14.45 -0.88
C ASN A 74 10.37 14.46 -2.33
N PHE A 75 10.26 13.30 -2.98
CA PHE A 75 9.63 13.19 -4.29
C PHE A 75 8.16 13.66 -4.22
N LEU A 76 7.36 13.21 -3.27
CA LEU A 76 5.96 13.62 -3.14
C LEU A 76 5.82 15.14 -2.89
N ILE A 77 6.68 15.72 -2.05
CA ILE A 77 6.76 17.18 -1.83
C ILE A 77 7.05 17.90 -3.15
N SER A 78 8.05 17.43 -3.92
CA SER A 78 8.37 18.02 -5.22
C SER A 78 7.19 18.01 -6.18
N GLN A 79 6.42 16.91 -6.22
CA GLN A 79 5.26 16.79 -7.11
C GLN A 79 4.09 17.65 -6.65
N ARG A 80 3.92 17.81 -5.33
CA ARG A 80 2.81 18.59 -4.78
C ARG A 80 3.04 20.10 -4.88
N PHE A 81 4.29 20.54 -4.69
CA PHE A 81 4.64 21.96 -4.58
C PHE A 81 5.54 22.48 -5.70
N ASN A 82 5.82 21.66 -6.71
CA ASN A 82 6.75 21.96 -7.81
C ASN A 82 8.15 22.37 -7.30
N ASP A 83 8.62 21.69 -6.25
CA ASP A 83 9.89 22.00 -5.59
C ASP A 83 11.04 21.19 -6.18
N SER A 84 11.86 21.82 -7.01
CA SER A 84 13.03 21.20 -7.63
C SER A 84 14.13 20.84 -6.63
N LYS A 85 14.22 21.53 -5.48
CA LYS A 85 15.21 21.21 -4.44
C LYS A 85 14.83 19.93 -3.72
N ALA A 86 13.55 19.74 -3.43
CA ALA A 86 13.03 18.48 -2.88
C ALA A 86 13.29 17.31 -3.85
N LEU A 87 13.07 17.50 -5.15
CA LEU A 87 13.39 16.48 -6.15
C LEU A 87 14.89 16.13 -6.18
N ALA A 88 15.77 17.13 -6.10
CA ALA A 88 17.21 16.92 -6.02
C ALA A 88 17.63 16.19 -4.73
N LYS A 89 17.02 16.51 -3.58
CA LYS A 89 17.29 15.79 -2.32
C LYS A 89 16.84 14.33 -2.41
N ALA A 90 15.71 14.02 -3.06
CA ALA A 90 15.30 12.64 -3.31
C ALA A 90 16.36 11.86 -4.11
N ASP A 91 16.90 12.46 -5.19
CA ASP A 91 17.98 11.86 -5.99
C ASP A 91 19.25 11.60 -5.17
N ASP A 92 19.67 12.57 -4.35
CA ASP A 92 20.83 12.47 -3.48
C ASP A 92 20.71 11.31 -2.48
N LEU A 93 19.57 11.23 -1.79
CA LEU A 93 19.28 10.15 -0.86
C LEU A 93 19.32 8.77 -1.55
N LEU A 94 18.73 8.65 -2.74
CA LEU A 94 18.69 7.39 -3.48
C LEU A 94 20.07 6.88 -3.92
N ARG A 95 21.05 7.77 -4.15
CA ARG A 95 22.43 7.36 -4.53
C ARG A 95 23.13 6.52 -3.47
N ARG A 96 22.66 6.58 -2.22
CA ARG A 96 23.20 5.80 -1.10
C ARG A 96 22.63 4.39 -1.02
N ALA A 97 21.50 4.12 -1.69
CA ALA A 97 20.89 2.81 -1.69
C ALA A 97 21.59 1.87 -2.70
N PRO A 98 21.84 0.59 -2.36
CA PRO A 98 22.68 -0.30 -3.15
C PRO A 98 22.07 -0.72 -4.50
N MET A 99 20.78 -0.44 -4.73
CA MET A 99 20.02 -0.88 -5.92
C MET A 99 20.10 -2.40 -6.15
N LYS A 100 20.19 -3.18 -5.07
CA LYS A 100 20.21 -4.65 -5.06
C LYS A 100 18.88 -5.15 -4.55
N VAL A 101 18.39 -6.23 -5.15
CA VAL A 101 17.14 -6.90 -4.74
C VAL A 101 17.46 -8.30 -4.25
N HIS A 102 17.16 -8.60 -2.99
CA HIS A 102 17.29 -9.94 -2.43
C HIS A 102 15.98 -10.71 -2.58
N LYS A 103 16.08 -12.04 -2.76
CA LYS A 103 14.93 -12.93 -2.99
C LYS A 103 13.90 -12.92 -1.85
N SER A 104 14.31 -12.62 -0.62
CA SER A 104 13.44 -12.53 0.55
C SER A 104 12.86 -11.12 0.80
N ARG A 105 13.21 -10.13 -0.02
CA ARG A 105 12.92 -8.70 0.20
C ARG A 105 12.42 -8.02 -1.07
N ILE A 106 11.59 -8.71 -1.84
CA ILE A 106 11.19 -8.38 -3.21
C ILE A 106 10.14 -7.27 -3.36
N THR A 107 9.83 -6.52 -2.30
CA THR A 107 8.68 -5.61 -2.29
C THR A 107 9.05 -4.13 -2.36
N PHE A 108 8.06 -3.31 -2.71
CA PHE A 108 8.22 -1.86 -2.70
C PHE A 108 8.59 -1.33 -1.33
N LEU A 109 8.11 -1.95 -0.26
CA LEU A 109 8.45 -1.54 1.10
C LEU A 109 9.88 -1.95 1.50
N GLN A 110 10.50 -2.86 0.74
CA GLN A 110 11.85 -3.40 0.94
C GLN A 110 12.75 -3.04 -0.25
N ASP A 111 13.30 -4.02 -0.98
CA ASP A 111 14.43 -3.80 -1.89
C ASP A 111 14.02 -3.37 -3.32
N THR A 112 12.80 -3.67 -3.77
CA THR A 112 12.32 -3.14 -5.06
C THR A 112 11.83 -1.71 -4.95
N GLY A 113 11.58 -1.23 -3.73
CA GLY A 113 11.31 0.17 -3.40
C GLY A 113 12.38 1.14 -3.92
N PRO A 114 13.64 1.04 -3.47
CA PRO A 114 14.74 1.86 -3.96
C PRO A 114 14.83 1.91 -5.48
N VAL A 115 14.68 0.76 -6.14
CA VAL A 115 14.75 0.66 -7.59
C VAL A 115 13.57 1.37 -8.26
N ALA A 116 12.35 1.16 -7.77
CA ALA A 116 11.14 1.79 -8.31
C ALA A 116 11.14 3.30 -8.10
N VAL A 117 11.48 3.77 -6.90
CA VAL A 117 11.55 5.21 -6.58
C VAL A 117 12.68 5.86 -7.38
N ALA A 118 13.84 5.22 -7.53
CA ALA A 118 14.92 5.73 -8.38
C ALA A 118 14.55 5.80 -9.85
N ALA A 119 13.78 4.84 -10.39
CA ALA A 119 13.27 4.91 -11.76
C ALA A 119 12.39 6.15 -11.98
N VAL A 120 11.49 6.42 -11.02
CA VAL A 120 10.58 7.55 -11.06
C VAL A 120 11.32 8.88 -10.89
N VAL A 121 12.16 9.02 -9.87
CA VAL A 121 12.93 10.26 -9.65
C VAL A 121 13.83 10.57 -10.85
N ALA A 122 14.52 9.57 -11.41
CA ALA A 122 15.33 9.74 -12.61
C ALA A 122 14.49 10.21 -13.82
N HIS A 123 13.26 9.70 -13.98
CA HIS A 123 12.35 10.13 -15.03
C HIS A 123 12.00 11.63 -14.90
N TYR A 124 11.61 12.09 -13.71
CA TYR A 124 11.28 13.50 -13.48
C TYR A 124 12.49 14.44 -13.55
N LEU A 125 13.71 13.93 -13.39
CA LEU A 125 14.96 14.67 -13.62
C LEU A 125 15.43 14.66 -15.08
N GLY A 126 14.68 14.05 -16.01
CA GLY A 126 15.08 13.92 -17.41
C GLY A 126 16.20 12.90 -17.67
N LYS A 127 16.55 12.06 -16.69
CA LYS A 127 17.61 11.04 -16.77
C LYS A 127 17.08 9.74 -17.36
N ALA A 128 16.66 9.76 -18.63
CA ALA A 128 15.96 8.64 -19.27
C ALA A 128 16.72 7.30 -19.24
N SER A 129 18.04 7.32 -19.41
CA SER A 129 18.88 6.10 -19.36
C SER A 129 18.88 5.45 -17.97
N GLU A 130 18.96 6.27 -16.91
CA GLU A 130 18.93 5.79 -15.53
C GLU A 130 17.55 5.26 -15.14
N ALA A 131 16.49 5.95 -15.56
CA ALA A 131 15.12 5.47 -15.40
C ALA A 131 14.94 4.09 -16.05
N LYS A 132 15.34 3.94 -17.32
CA LYS A 132 15.26 2.66 -18.05
C LYS A 132 16.07 1.55 -17.38
N LYS A 133 17.28 1.86 -16.88
CA LYS A 133 18.13 0.90 -16.15
C LYS A 133 17.45 0.37 -14.89
N ASN A 134 16.80 1.25 -14.12
CA ASN A 134 16.08 0.85 -12.91
C ASN A 134 14.81 0.04 -13.23
N VAL A 135 14.07 0.41 -14.27
CA VAL A 135 12.95 -0.43 -14.76
C VAL A 135 13.44 -1.83 -15.15
N ALA A 136 14.55 -1.93 -15.88
CA ALA A 136 15.12 -3.23 -16.25
C ALA A 136 15.49 -4.08 -15.03
N ARG A 137 16.02 -3.48 -13.96
CA ARG A 137 16.31 -4.19 -12.69
C ARG A 137 15.06 -4.75 -12.03
N LEU A 138 13.95 -4.01 -12.04
CA LEU A 138 12.67 -4.53 -11.53
C LEU A 138 12.17 -5.71 -12.35
N MET A 139 12.30 -5.63 -13.68
CA MET A 139 11.84 -6.69 -14.56
C MET A 139 12.70 -7.95 -14.49
N ALA A 140 13.99 -7.81 -14.19
CA ALA A 140 14.94 -8.92 -14.13
C ALA A 140 14.60 -9.98 -13.06
N ILE A 141 13.86 -9.62 -12.02
CA ILE A 141 13.44 -10.54 -10.95
C ILE A 141 12.05 -11.12 -11.16
N LEU A 142 11.33 -10.74 -12.23
CA LEU A 142 9.93 -11.14 -12.42
C LEU A 142 9.77 -12.66 -12.38
N ASP A 143 10.63 -13.40 -13.07
CA ASP A 143 10.55 -14.86 -13.15
C ASP A 143 10.83 -15.51 -11.78
N ASP A 144 11.76 -14.95 -10.99
CA ASP A 144 12.03 -15.39 -9.61
C ASP A 144 10.81 -15.14 -8.69
N VAL A 145 10.12 -14.01 -8.86
CA VAL A 145 8.94 -13.65 -8.04
C VAL A 145 7.74 -14.56 -8.35
N ILE A 146 7.51 -14.89 -9.62
CA ILE A 146 6.37 -15.73 -10.03
C ILE A 146 6.65 -17.23 -9.93
N ALA A 147 7.91 -17.61 -9.68
CA ALA A 147 8.26 -19.00 -9.45
C ALA A 147 7.39 -19.58 -8.32
N SER A 148 6.99 -20.83 -8.47
CA SER A 148 6.23 -21.56 -7.45
C SER A 148 7.17 -21.98 -6.31
N ASN A 149 7.66 -21.00 -5.55
CA ASN A 149 8.39 -21.19 -4.31
C ASN A 149 7.41 -21.09 -3.12
N PRO A 150 7.24 -22.16 -2.31
CA PRO A 150 6.42 -22.13 -1.10
C PRO A 150 6.82 -21.05 -0.10
N GLU A 151 8.09 -20.63 -0.10
CA GLU A 151 8.61 -19.62 0.84
C GLU A 151 8.30 -18.18 0.41
N THR A 152 7.81 -17.94 -0.81
CA THR A 152 7.49 -16.59 -1.27
C THR A 152 6.05 -16.26 -0.90
N PRO A 153 5.82 -15.35 0.08
CA PRO A 153 4.48 -15.00 0.50
C PRO A 153 3.78 -14.14 -0.58
N ASP A 154 2.49 -13.89 -0.38
CA ASP A 154 1.70 -13.08 -1.31
C ASP A 154 1.36 -11.68 -0.77
N GLU A 155 1.68 -11.36 0.49
CA GLU A 155 1.30 -10.11 1.15
C GLU A 155 2.16 -8.87 0.79
N CYS A 156 1.85 -7.70 1.37
CA CYS A 156 2.36 -6.42 0.88
C CYS A 156 3.80 -6.10 1.30
N LEU A 157 4.28 -6.60 2.45
CA LEU A 157 5.59 -6.22 2.99
C LEU A 157 6.73 -7.10 2.48
N TYR A 158 6.47 -8.36 2.19
CA TYR A 158 7.47 -9.36 1.76
C TYR A 158 7.05 -10.18 0.53
N GLY A 159 5.78 -10.10 0.13
CA GLY A 159 5.22 -10.97 -0.89
C GLY A 159 5.01 -10.39 -2.29
N ARG A 160 4.42 -11.23 -3.15
CA ARG A 160 4.22 -10.95 -4.58
C ARG A 160 3.41 -9.69 -4.86
N VAL A 161 2.40 -9.35 -4.04
CA VAL A 161 1.65 -8.10 -4.26
C VAL A 161 2.46 -6.86 -3.89
N GLY A 162 3.37 -6.95 -2.92
CA GLY A 162 4.34 -5.88 -2.64
C GLY A 162 5.28 -5.60 -3.82
N TYR A 163 5.66 -6.65 -4.57
CA TYR A 163 6.35 -6.50 -5.86
C TYR A 163 5.43 -5.91 -6.93
N LEU A 164 4.19 -6.40 -7.05
CA LEU A 164 3.18 -5.86 -7.97
C LEU A 164 3.01 -4.34 -7.79
N TYR A 165 2.98 -3.85 -6.55
CA TYR A 165 2.92 -2.43 -6.27
C TYR A 165 4.12 -1.66 -6.84
N SER A 166 5.33 -2.22 -6.82
CA SER A 166 6.51 -1.59 -7.44
C SER A 166 6.33 -1.38 -8.94
N LEU A 167 5.76 -2.38 -9.63
CA LEU A 167 5.45 -2.29 -11.06
C LEU A 167 4.36 -1.24 -11.33
N LEU A 168 3.29 -1.23 -10.52
CA LEU A 168 2.20 -0.27 -10.64
C LEU A 168 2.66 1.16 -10.36
N PHE A 169 3.55 1.35 -9.38
CA PHE A 169 4.14 2.65 -9.04
C PHE A 169 4.91 3.23 -10.23
N VAL A 170 5.82 2.44 -10.82
CA VAL A 170 6.56 2.86 -12.03
C VAL A 170 5.61 3.14 -13.19
N ARG A 171 4.66 2.23 -13.45
CA ARG A 171 3.67 2.38 -14.54
C ARG A 171 2.85 3.65 -14.41
N LYS A 172 2.45 4.02 -13.19
CA LYS A 172 1.69 5.25 -12.90
C LYS A 172 2.49 6.50 -13.27
N HIS A 173 3.78 6.53 -12.96
CA HIS A 173 4.61 7.73 -13.08
C HIS A 173 5.33 7.88 -14.42
N LEU A 174 5.81 6.78 -15.02
CA LEU A 174 6.50 6.80 -16.32
C LEU A 174 5.53 6.59 -17.49
N GLY A 175 4.29 6.22 -17.20
CA GLY A 175 3.24 5.95 -18.19
C GLY A 175 3.06 4.46 -18.53
N PRO A 176 1.94 4.11 -19.21
CA PRO A 176 1.52 2.74 -19.51
C PRO A 176 2.52 1.87 -20.29
N GLN A 177 3.45 2.48 -21.02
CA GLN A 177 4.46 1.81 -21.83
C GLN A 177 5.68 1.35 -21.02
N SER A 178 5.83 1.81 -19.77
CA SER A 178 7.02 1.51 -18.96
C SER A 178 7.05 0.08 -18.41
N ILE A 179 5.87 -0.54 -18.22
CA ILE A 179 5.72 -1.92 -17.75
C ILE A 179 4.70 -2.62 -18.64
N ASP A 180 5.06 -3.76 -19.23
CA ASP A 180 4.15 -4.57 -20.03
C ASP A 180 2.99 -5.12 -19.18
N PRO A 181 1.71 -4.93 -19.57
CA PRO A 181 0.57 -5.58 -18.92
C PRO A 181 0.71 -7.10 -18.75
N ALA A 182 1.45 -7.79 -19.63
CA ALA A 182 1.73 -9.22 -19.49
C ALA A 182 2.50 -9.54 -18.20
N ALA A 183 3.40 -8.66 -17.75
CA ALA A 183 4.11 -8.83 -16.49
C ALA A 183 3.16 -8.74 -15.29
N LEU A 184 2.24 -7.77 -15.30
CA LEU A 184 1.21 -7.64 -14.26
C LEU A 184 0.33 -8.89 -14.22
N LYS A 185 -0.10 -9.39 -15.39
CA LYS A 185 -0.89 -10.62 -15.51
C LYS A 185 -0.15 -11.84 -14.94
N LYS A 186 1.14 -11.98 -15.19
CA LYS A 186 1.96 -13.08 -14.63
C LYS A 186 1.99 -13.04 -13.10
N VAL A 187 2.20 -11.87 -12.50
CA VAL A 187 2.21 -11.73 -11.03
C VAL A 187 0.83 -12.01 -10.44
N VAL A 188 -0.22 -11.43 -11.01
CA VAL A 188 -1.62 -11.70 -10.61
C VAL A 188 -1.95 -13.19 -10.70
N ALA A 189 -1.61 -13.85 -11.81
CA ALA A 189 -1.86 -15.27 -11.98
C ALA A 189 -1.13 -16.13 -10.93
N ALA A 190 0.11 -15.77 -10.56
CA ALA A 190 0.86 -16.45 -9.50
C ALA A 190 0.17 -16.30 -8.13
N VAL A 191 -0.26 -15.09 -7.77
CA VAL A 191 -0.99 -14.81 -6.53
C VAL A 191 -2.32 -15.56 -6.47
N MET A 192 -3.07 -15.59 -7.58
CA MET A 192 -4.35 -16.32 -7.64
C MET A 192 -4.15 -17.83 -7.57
N LYS A 193 -3.10 -18.36 -8.21
CA LYS A 193 -2.75 -19.79 -8.15
C LYS A 193 -2.38 -20.20 -6.72
N SER A 194 -1.53 -19.41 -6.07
CA SER A 194 -1.13 -19.59 -4.66
C SER A 194 -2.35 -19.56 -3.74
N GLY A 195 -3.19 -18.53 -3.86
CA GLY A 195 -4.38 -18.37 -3.03
C GLY A 195 -5.39 -19.52 -3.14
N ARG A 196 -5.60 -20.04 -4.36
CA ARG A 196 -6.45 -21.23 -4.58
C ARG A 196 -5.83 -22.52 -4.03
N ALA A 197 -4.50 -22.64 -4.05
CA ALA A 197 -3.84 -23.79 -3.45
C ALA A 197 -4.01 -23.79 -1.93
N ARG A 198 -3.75 -22.64 -1.29
CA ARG A 198 -3.89 -22.49 0.15
C ARG A 198 -5.34 -22.61 0.64
N ALA A 199 -6.30 -22.06 -0.11
CA ALA A 199 -7.72 -22.26 0.19
C ALA A 199 -8.11 -23.74 0.26
N ARG A 200 -7.59 -24.57 -0.66
CA ARG A 200 -7.82 -26.02 -0.67
C ARG A 200 -7.18 -26.72 0.52
N GLU A 201 -5.96 -26.34 0.87
CA GLU A 201 -5.23 -26.87 2.03
C GLU A 201 -5.99 -26.61 3.33
N TYR A 202 -6.48 -25.37 3.52
CA TYR A 202 -7.26 -24.99 4.69
C TYR A 202 -8.71 -25.49 4.67
N ARG A 203 -9.16 -26.11 3.56
CA ARG A 203 -10.58 -26.42 3.31
C ARG A 203 -11.46 -25.18 3.53
N SER A 204 -10.96 -24.03 3.07
CA SER A 204 -11.60 -22.73 3.21
C SER A 204 -12.94 -22.69 2.47
N ARG A 205 -13.89 -21.94 3.02
CA ARG A 205 -15.15 -21.60 2.33
C ARG A 205 -14.91 -20.56 1.23
N ALA A 206 -13.97 -19.65 1.45
CA ALA A 206 -13.54 -18.69 0.45
C ALA A 206 -12.68 -19.37 -0.62
N PRO A 207 -12.80 -18.98 -1.91
CA PRO A 207 -12.01 -19.59 -2.99
C PRO A 207 -10.52 -19.22 -2.96
N LEU A 208 -10.16 -18.17 -2.22
CA LEU A 208 -8.78 -17.76 -1.97
C LEU A 208 -8.54 -17.66 -0.47
N ALA A 209 -7.39 -18.16 -0.02
CA ALA A 209 -6.84 -17.96 1.31
C ALA A 209 -5.34 -17.69 1.20
N TYR A 210 -4.75 -17.01 2.17
CA TYR A 210 -3.33 -16.64 2.15
C TYR A 210 -2.73 -16.85 3.54
N GLU A 211 -1.41 -17.00 3.61
CA GLU A 211 -0.69 -17.26 4.85
C GLU A 211 0.63 -16.48 4.83
N TRP A 212 1.01 -15.96 5.98
CA TRP A 212 2.33 -15.42 6.24
C TRP A 212 2.68 -15.74 7.70
N TYR A 213 3.87 -16.29 7.95
CA TYR A 213 4.27 -16.83 9.28
C TYR A 213 3.18 -17.68 9.95
N ASP A 214 2.73 -18.72 9.25
CA ASP A 214 1.75 -19.72 9.73
C ASP A 214 0.37 -19.16 10.14
N GLU A 215 0.09 -17.91 9.78
CA GLU A 215 -1.14 -17.20 10.13
C GLU A 215 -1.85 -16.67 8.88
N ASN A 216 -3.16 -16.86 8.81
CA ASN A 216 -4.02 -16.23 7.80
C ASN A 216 -4.44 -14.83 8.26
N TYR A 217 -3.57 -13.85 8.02
CA TYR A 217 -3.82 -12.45 8.36
C TYR A 217 -4.93 -11.83 7.51
N PHE A 218 -5.71 -10.92 8.09
CA PHE A 218 -6.82 -10.27 7.40
C PHE A 218 -6.55 -8.83 6.95
N GLY A 219 -5.70 -8.10 7.68
CA GLY A 219 -5.43 -6.68 7.44
C GLY A 219 -4.63 -6.36 6.17
N ALA A 220 -4.29 -5.09 5.97
CA ALA A 220 -3.69 -4.62 4.71
C ALA A 220 -2.20 -4.94 4.55
N ALA A 221 -1.46 -5.03 5.65
CA ALA A 221 -0.01 -5.23 5.59
C ALA A 221 0.32 -6.68 5.17
N HIS A 222 -0.10 -7.63 6.00
CA HIS A 222 0.27 -9.04 5.86
C HIS A 222 -0.87 -9.94 5.37
N GLY A 223 -2.04 -9.37 5.11
CA GLY A 223 -3.27 -10.12 5.02
C GLY A 223 -4.04 -10.00 3.72
N VAL A 224 -5.17 -10.71 3.71
CA VAL A 224 -6.05 -10.84 2.56
C VAL A 224 -6.53 -9.47 2.05
N ALA A 225 -6.81 -8.50 2.92
CA ALA A 225 -7.30 -7.20 2.48
C ALA A 225 -6.31 -6.46 1.56
N GLY A 226 -5.02 -6.46 1.91
CA GLY A 226 -3.98 -5.83 1.10
C GLY A 226 -3.79 -6.52 -0.24
N ILE A 227 -3.84 -7.86 -0.22
CA ILE A 227 -3.74 -8.70 -1.42
C ILE A 227 -4.87 -8.38 -2.39
N LEU A 228 -6.13 -8.46 -1.93
CA LEU A 228 -7.29 -8.19 -2.79
C LEU A 228 -7.27 -6.76 -3.34
N TYR A 229 -6.87 -5.79 -2.51
CA TYR A 229 -6.78 -4.40 -2.94
C TYR A 229 -5.78 -4.24 -4.11
N LEU A 230 -4.59 -4.83 -4.02
CA LEU A 230 -3.60 -4.74 -5.08
C LEU A 230 -3.94 -5.58 -6.30
N LEU A 231 -4.68 -6.68 -6.14
CA LEU A 231 -5.28 -7.40 -7.27
C LEU A 231 -6.26 -6.51 -8.04
N PHE A 232 -7.12 -5.73 -7.37
CA PHE A 232 -7.96 -4.74 -8.04
C PHE A 232 -7.12 -3.67 -8.74
N LYS A 233 -6.15 -3.08 -8.04
CA LYS A 233 -5.29 -2.02 -8.61
C LYS A 233 -4.40 -2.49 -9.77
N SER A 234 -4.25 -3.79 -9.96
CA SER A 234 -3.53 -4.36 -11.10
C SER A 234 -4.13 -3.94 -12.45
N GLY A 235 -5.46 -3.71 -12.51
CA GLY A 235 -6.18 -3.39 -13.73
C GLY A 235 -6.25 -4.54 -14.75
N VAL A 236 -5.82 -5.75 -14.38
CA VAL A 236 -5.75 -6.91 -15.31
C VAL A 236 -6.60 -8.11 -14.90
N LEU A 237 -7.39 -7.98 -13.83
CA LEU A 237 -8.38 -9.00 -13.44
C LEU A 237 -9.47 -9.14 -14.51
N SER A 238 -9.81 -10.38 -14.85
CA SER A 238 -10.97 -10.66 -15.70
C SER A 238 -12.27 -10.44 -14.91
N ALA A 239 -13.39 -10.22 -15.62
CA ALA A 239 -14.70 -10.14 -14.99
C ALA A 239 -15.04 -11.45 -14.25
N GLU A 240 -14.62 -12.59 -14.81
CA GLU A 240 -14.80 -13.90 -14.20
C GLU A 240 -14.03 -14.04 -12.89
N ASP A 241 -12.73 -13.67 -12.86
CA ASP A 241 -11.93 -13.69 -11.63
C ASP A 241 -12.54 -12.81 -10.55
N LYS A 242 -13.04 -11.62 -10.92
CA LYS A 242 -13.69 -10.70 -9.98
C LYS A 242 -14.92 -11.35 -9.34
N VAL A 243 -15.78 -11.99 -10.13
CA VAL A 243 -17.04 -12.57 -9.66
C VAL A 243 -16.84 -13.90 -8.93
N GLN A 244 -16.00 -14.79 -9.46
CA GLN A 244 -15.86 -16.15 -8.95
C GLN A 244 -14.83 -16.29 -7.83
N LEU A 245 -13.84 -15.39 -7.76
CA LEU A 245 -12.72 -15.52 -6.82
C LEU A 245 -12.66 -14.32 -5.86
N ILE A 246 -12.56 -13.10 -6.38
CA ILE A 246 -12.32 -11.92 -5.53
C ILE A 246 -13.53 -11.59 -4.65
N LYS A 247 -14.73 -11.48 -5.25
CA LYS A 247 -15.97 -11.13 -4.56
C LYS A 247 -16.32 -12.08 -3.43
N PRO A 248 -16.42 -13.41 -3.63
CA PRO A 248 -16.71 -14.35 -2.54
C PRO A 248 -15.63 -14.39 -1.46
N THR A 249 -14.34 -14.21 -1.78
CA THR A 249 -13.30 -14.09 -0.75
C THR A 249 -13.46 -12.81 0.07
N LEU A 250 -13.76 -11.68 -0.57
CA LEU A 250 -14.02 -10.42 0.14
C LEU A 250 -15.26 -10.54 1.03
N ASP A 251 -16.32 -11.17 0.55
CA ASP A 251 -17.55 -11.36 1.31
C ASP A 251 -17.32 -12.24 2.55
N ASP A 252 -16.53 -13.31 2.43
CA ASP A 252 -16.13 -14.14 3.57
C ASP A 252 -15.27 -13.37 4.57
N LEU A 253 -14.37 -12.50 4.08
CA LEU A 253 -13.55 -11.63 4.91
C LEU A 253 -14.40 -10.58 5.67
N ILE A 254 -15.38 -9.98 5.02
CA ILE A 254 -16.35 -9.06 5.65
C ILE A 254 -17.17 -9.79 6.73
N ALA A 255 -17.51 -11.06 6.51
CA ALA A 255 -18.22 -11.86 7.50
C ALA A 255 -17.41 -12.11 8.79
N GLN A 256 -16.09 -11.86 8.78
CA GLN A 256 -15.24 -11.95 9.98
C GLN A 256 -15.28 -10.69 10.85
N ARG A 257 -16.01 -9.65 10.45
CA ARG A 257 -16.13 -8.38 11.19
C ARG A 257 -16.63 -8.62 12.62
N LEU A 258 -15.99 -7.96 13.58
CA LEU A 258 -16.29 -8.03 15.00
C LEU A 258 -17.55 -7.20 15.33
N PRO A 259 -18.21 -7.43 16.48
CA PRO A 259 -19.40 -6.66 16.87
C PRO A 259 -19.19 -5.15 16.95
N SER A 260 -17.96 -4.68 17.18
CA SER A 260 -17.60 -3.24 17.17
C SER A 260 -17.60 -2.60 15.78
N GLY A 261 -17.62 -3.41 14.71
CA GLY A 261 -17.33 -2.97 13.35
C GLY A 261 -15.85 -3.10 12.96
N ASN A 262 -14.95 -3.39 13.92
CA ASN A 262 -13.55 -3.65 13.64
C ASN A 262 -13.33 -5.04 13.01
N PHE A 263 -12.10 -5.32 12.57
CA PHE A 263 -11.69 -6.62 12.02
C PHE A 263 -10.63 -7.28 12.91
N PRO A 264 -10.68 -8.61 13.08
CA PRO A 264 -9.64 -9.32 13.79
C PRO A 264 -8.33 -9.30 12.98
N SER A 265 -7.20 -9.48 13.67
CA SER A 265 -5.87 -9.49 13.03
C SER A 265 -5.69 -10.62 12.02
N SER A 266 -6.16 -11.82 12.38
CA SER A 266 -6.03 -13.06 11.63
C SER A 266 -7.21 -13.99 11.87
N GLN A 267 -7.30 -15.05 11.07
CA GLN A 267 -8.31 -16.10 11.21
C GLN A 267 -8.31 -16.71 12.61
N GLY A 268 -9.51 -16.88 13.18
CA GLY A 268 -9.68 -17.45 14.52
C GLY A 268 -9.44 -16.46 15.67
N SER A 269 -8.76 -15.34 15.43
CA SER A 269 -8.64 -14.28 16.42
C SER A 269 -10.00 -13.64 16.73
N ARG A 270 -10.18 -13.28 17.99
CA ARG A 270 -11.35 -12.57 18.53
C ARG A 270 -10.95 -11.31 19.30
N SER A 271 -9.67 -10.94 19.23
CA SER A 271 -9.17 -9.75 19.91
C SER A 271 -9.59 -8.49 19.16
N ASP A 272 -10.39 -7.65 19.81
CA ASP A 272 -10.85 -6.39 19.28
C ASP A 272 -10.00 -5.23 19.80
N ARG A 273 -8.77 -5.15 19.32
CA ARG A 273 -7.76 -4.22 19.86
C ARG A 273 -7.09 -3.34 18.81
N LEU A 274 -6.75 -3.93 17.66
CA LEU A 274 -5.93 -3.24 16.68
C LEU A 274 -6.82 -2.39 15.76
N VAL A 275 -6.60 -1.08 15.78
CA VAL A 275 -7.21 -0.10 14.87
C VAL A 275 -6.08 0.55 14.08
N GLN A 276 -5.49 -0.22 13.16
CA GLN A 276 -4.27 0.14 12.45
C GLN A 276 -4.43 -0.10 10.94
N TRP A 277 -3.58 0.53 10.13
CA TRP A 277 -3.52 0.18 8.70
C TRP A 277 -3.12 -1.29 8.48
N CYS A 278 -2.15 -1.79 9.26
CA CYS A 278 -1.67 -3.16 9.13
C CYS A 278 -2.71 -4.19 9.58
N HIS A 279 -3.45 -3.91 10.67
CA HIS A 279 -4.43 -4.81 11.27
C HIS A 279 -5.64 -4.02 11.81
N GLY A 280 -6.84 -4.47 11.46
CA GLY A 280 -8.11 -3.83 11.84
C GLY A 280 -8.74 -2.99 10.73
N ALA A 281 -9.84 -2.33 11.06
CA ALA A 281 -10.70 -1.60 10.13
C ALA A 281 -9.98 -0.58 9.24
N PRO A 282 -8.97 0.21 9.69
CA PRO A 282 -8.31 1.17 8.81
C PRO A 282 -7.62 0.52 7.60
N GLY A 283 -7.14 -0.73 7.72
CA GLY A 283 -6.58 -1.49 6.59
C GLY A 283 -7.60 -1.90 5.53
N PHE A 284 -8.90 -1.89 5.86
CA PHE A 284 -9.97 -2.35 4.97
C PHE A 284 -10.61 -1.23 4.15
N ALA A 285 -10.51 0.02 4.62
CA ALA A 285 -11.26 1.14 4.04
C ALA A 285 -11.06 1.30 2.52
N GLU A 286 -9.81 1.26 2.05
CA GLU A 286 -9.48 1.39 0.62
C GLU A 286 -9.94 0.20 -0.22
N LEU A 287 -9.92 -1.01 0.35
CA LEU A 287 -10.43 -2.20 -0.32
C LEU A 287 -11.94 -2.12 -0.48
N LEU A 288 -12.67 -1.77 0.59
CA LEU A 288 -14.12 -1.65 0.59
C LEU A 288 -14.59 -0.54 -0.36
N ALA A 289 -13.94 0.62 -0.34
CA ALA A 289 -14.21 1.70 -1.29
C ALA A 289 -13.93 1.27 -2.74
N THR A 290 -12.87 0.49 -2.98
CA THR A 290 -12.56 -0.06 -4.31
C THR A 290 -13.62 -1.09 -4.73
N ALA A 291 -14.02 -1.99 -3.85
CA ALA A 291 -15.06 -2.98 -4.12
C ALA A 291 -16.41 -2.35 -4.43
N TYR A 292 -16.80 -1.29 -3.70
CA TYR A 292 -18.00 -0.52 -4.00
C TYR A 292 -17.96 0.06 -5.42
N LYS A 293 -16.82 0.65 -5.83
CA LYS A 293 -16.66 1.18 -7.19
C LYS A 293 -16.71 0.11 -8.28
N GLU A 294 -16.18 -1.09 -7.98
CA GLU A 294 -16.08 -2.19 -8.95
C GLU A 294 -17.39 -2.97 -9.09
N PHE A 295 -18.16 -3.13 -8.00
CA PHE A 295 -19.37 -3.96 -7.98
C PHE A 295 -20.68 -3.16 -7.84
N GLY A 296 -20.63 -1.91 -7.37
CA GLY A 296 -21.82 -1.07 -7.19
C GLY A 296 -22.75 -1.50 -6.05
N GLU A 297 -22.32 -2.40 -5.16
CA GLU A 297 -23.16 -2.97 -4.11
C GLU A 297 -23.02 -2.20 -2.79
N GLU A 298 -24.15 -1.66 -2.28
CA GLU A 298 -24.17 -0.77 -1.11
C GLU A 298 -23.57 -1.39 0.16
N ARG A 299 -23.62 -2.72 0.28
CA ARG A 299 -23.05 -3.43 1.42
C ARG A 299 -21.58 -3.11 1.65
N TYR A 300 -20.80 -2.79 0.61
CA TYR A 300 -19.39 -2.43 0.74
C TYR A 300 -19.17 -1.04 1.34
N ARG A 301 -20.20 -0.18 1.37
CA ARG A 301 -20.18 1.15 1.97
C ARG A 301 -20.62 1.14 3.43
N THR A 302 -21.41 0.15 3.83
CA THR A 302 -22.02 0.03 5.16
C THR A 302 -21.38 -1.04 6.04
N VAL A 303 -20.23 -1.58 5.61
CA VAL A 303 -19.39 -2.48 6.42
C VAL A 303 -18.83 -1.74 7.63
#